data_AF-A0NSE6-F1
#
_entry.id   AF-A0NSE6-F1
#
_cell.length_a   1.000
_cell.length_b   1.000
_cell.length_c   1.000
_cell.angle_alpha   90.00
_cell.angle_beta   90.00
_cell.angle_gamma   90.00
#
_symmetry.space_group_name_H-M   'P 1'
#
loop_
_entity.id
_entity.type
_entity.pdbx_description
1 polymer ?
#
loop_
_entity_poly.entity_id
_entity_poly.type
_entity_poly.pdbx_seq_one_letter_code
_entity_poly.pdbx_strand_id
1 'polypeptide(L)'
;MPAYIRAAYRLYDATARNELEFIVLGGTSIRMARDLIFAFGITGLNGIQDAPTVVAAREAQAAREAPRPTVDRNGMPVPPPANPDNRVVPVNGVGSILSEDRWTPILNDALIVGSATAQHDFVIALDHYEQGIWRECEASLKPDLARLHAQYAGRLNGNPPESFLKNTEEYRLMVWQRFFSWNMQMFWDTKLNIPRVLTRELLGLSMFGYEVKLSDKQIGFSPNTNAPDPTFTAYVNGLRTLRFQDSAARSRIMQTISTYLLGNNHAIGFTADQHTVRTPPITGGQPMQLV
;
A
#
# COMPACT_ATOMS: atom_id res chain seq x y z
N MET A 1 -10.15 -2.19 -27.45
CA MET A 1 -9.87 -3.40 -26.64
C MET A 1 -8.43 -3.90 -26.80
N PRO A 2 -7.87 -4.11 -28.02
CA PRO A 2 -6.49 -4.63 -28.19
C PRO A 2 -5.39 -3.73 -27.62
N ALA A 3 -5.61 -2.40 -27.62
CA ALA A 3 -4.68 -1.43 -27.07
C ALA A 3 -4.49 -1.58 -25.55
N TYR A 4 -5.56 -1.83 -24.79
CA TYR A 4 -5.50 -2.01 -23.34
C TYR A 4 -4.83 -3.33 -22.94
N ILE A 5 -5.05 -4.41 -23.70
CA ILE A 5 -4.37 -5.69 -23.45
C ILE A 5 -2.87 -5.54 -23.70
N ARG A 6 -2.48 -4.87 -24.79
CA ARG A 6 -1.07 -4.60 -25.08
C ARG A 6 -0.43 -3.68 -24.03
N ALA A 7 -1.16 -2.65 -23.59
CA ALA A 7 -0.71 -1.76 -22.52
C ALA A 7 -0.54 -2.51 -21.20
N ALA A 8 -1.49 -3.37 -20.83
CA ALA A 8 -1.41 -4.23 -19.65
C ALA A 8 -0.22 -5.20 -19.74
N TYR A 9 0.01 -5.85 -20.88
CA TYR A 9 1.18 -6.71 -21.05
C TYR A 9 2.51 -5.96 -20.91
N ARG A 10 2.60 -4.76 -21.50
CA ARG A 10 3.79 -3.89 -21.34
C ARG A 10 3.99 -3.45 -19.90
N LEU A 11 2.91 -3.12 -19.20
CA LEU A 11 2.96 -2.73 -17.80
C LEU A 11 3.40 -3.91 -16.93
N TYR A 12 2.85 -5.10 -17.17
CA TYR A 12 3.29 -6.33 -16.52
C TYR A 12 4.80 -6.56 -16.71
N ASP A 13 5.31 -6.49 -17.95
CA ASP A 13 6.74 -6.70 -18.24
C ASP A 13 7.61 -5.61 -17.62
N ALA A 14 7.16 -4.35 -17.66
CA ALA A 14 7.88 -3.23 -17.06
C ALA A 14 7.99 -3.41 -15.54
N THR A 15 6.86 -3.68 -14.87
CA THR A 15 6.79 -3.79 -13.42
C THR A 15 7.54 -5.00 -12.88
N ALA A 16 7.56 -6.11 -13.61
CA ALA A 16 8.40 -7.25 -13.31
C ALA A 16 9.91 -6.90 -13.37
N ARG A 17 10.30 -5.93 -14.21
CA ARG A 17 11.69 -5.46 -14.33
C ARG A 17 11.98 -4.17 -13.56
N ASN A 18 11.13 -3.81 -12.61
CA ASN A 18 11.37 -2.63 -11.78
C ASN A 18 12.71 -2.77 -11.03
N GLU A 19 13.64 -1.85 -11.31
CA GLU A 19 14.99 -1.86 -10.74
C GLU A 19 15.03 -1.52 -9.24
N LEU A 20 13.95 -0.92 -8.73
CA LEU A 20 13.83 -0.63 -7.31
C LEU A 20 13.40 -1.87 -6.51
N GLU A 21 12.91 -2.93 -7.14
CA GLU A 21 12.45 -4.16 -6.49
C GLU A 21 11.33 -3.97 -5.45
N PHE A 22 10.65 -2.82 -5.46
CA PHE A 22 9.45 -2.57 -4.67
C PHE A 22 8.44 -1.67 -5.39
N ILE A 23 7.18 -1.70 -4.96
CA ILE A 23 6.09 -0.88 -5.51
C ILE A 23 5.43 -0.05 -4.43
N VAL A 24 5.16 1.22 -4.72
CA VAL A 24 4.43 2.12 -3.82
C VAL A 24 2.93 2.09 -4.16
N LEU A 25 2.13 1.66 -3.20
CA LEU A 25 0.68 1.61 -3.20
C LEU A 25 0.07 2.77 -2.40
N GLY A 26 -1.21 3.03 -2.65
CA GLY A 26 -2.05 3.88 -1.80
C GLY A 26 -3.10 4.63 -2.59
N GLY A 27 -3.54 5.79 -2.07
CA GLY A 27 -4.57 6.60 -2.70
C GLY A 27 -4.18 7.05 -4.12
N THR A 28 -5.19 7.40 -4.94
CA THR A 28 -4.95 7.96 -6.28
C THR A 28 -4.12 9.25 -6.25
N SER A 29 -4.09 9.95 -5.12
CA SER A 29 -3.28 11.15 -4.86
C SER A 29 -1.77 10.88 -4.91
N ILE A 30 -1.31 9.71 -4.46
CA ILE A 30 0.12 9.33 -4.44
C ILE A 30 0.70 9.30 -5.86
N ARG A 31 -0.11 8.92 -6.84
CA ARG A 31 0.26 8.83 -8.26
C ARG A 31 0.50 10.20 -8.89
N MET A 32 0.06 11.27 -8.22
CA MET A 32 0.26 12.67 -8.63
C MET A 32 1.21 13.42 -7.67
N ALA A 33 1.71 12.76 -6.63
CA ALA A 33 2.56 13.39 -5.63
C ALA A 33 3.97 13.60 -6.18
N ARG A 34 4.32 14.85 -6.49
CA ARG A 34 5.61 15.24 -7.09
C ARG A 34 6.82 14.70 -6.32
N ASP A 35 6.78 14.78 -4.99
CA ASP A 35 7.90 14.35 -4.14
C ASP A 35 8.10 12.83 -4.21
N LEU A 36 7.01 12.07 -4.26
CA LEU A 36 7.07 10.61 -4.37
C LEU A 36 7.54 10.23 -5.78
N ILE A 37 7.02 10.87 -6.83
CA ILE A 37 7.49 10.68 -8.21
C ILE A 37 9.00 10.98 -8.32
N PHE A 38 9.47 12.03 -7.65
CA PHE A 38 10.88 12.39 -7.59
C PHE A 38 11.74 11.39 -6.81
N ALA A 39 11.22 10.78 -5.74
CA ALA A 39 11.96 9.80 -4.95
C ALA A 39 11.99 8.41 -5.59
N PHE A 40 10.88 7.97 -6.17
CA PHE A 40 10.64 6.56 -6.53
C PHE A 40 10.51 6.32 -8.03
N GLY A 41 10.45 7.38 -8.82
CA GLY A 41 10.27 7.27 -10.26
C GLY A 41 8.89 6.75 -10.65
N ILE A 42 8.68 6.59 -11.95
CA ILE A 42 7.38 6.22 -12.51
C ILE A 42 7.47 4.92 -13.33
N THR A 43 6.55 4.01 -13.10
CA THR A 43 6.17 2.95 -14.03
C THR A 43 5.11 3.48 -15.01
N GLY A 44 5.38 3.53 -16.32
CA GLY A 44 4.38 4.01 -17.28
C GLY A 44 4.68 3.73 -18.76
N LEU A 45 5.50 2.72 -19.05
CA LEU A 45 6.00 2.36 -20.39
C LEU A 45 4.96 1.67 -21.29
N ASN A 46 3.71 2.13 -21.30
CA ASN A 46 2.60 1.47 -21.99
C ASN A 46 1.98 2.27 -23.16
N GLY A 47 2.28 3.57 -23.28
CA GLY A 47 1.79 4.45 -24.36
C GLY A 47 0.44 5.13 -24.07
N ILE A 48 -0.04 5.09 -22.83
CA ILE A 48 -1.26 5.76 -22.35
C ILE A 48 -0.91 6.50 -21.04
N GLN A 49 -0.12 7.56 -21.14
CA GLN A 49 0.20 8.44 -20.00
C GLN A 49 -0.53 9.78 -20.17
N ASP A 50 -1.02 10.33 -19.06
CA ASP A 50 -1.63 11.66 -19.07
C ASP A 50 -0.51 12.71 -19.21
N ALA A 51 -0.79 13.77 -19.98
CA ALA A 51 0.19 14.83 -20.22
C ALA A 51 0.75 15.46 -18.92
N PRO A 52 -0.05 15.71 -17.86
CA PRO A 52 0.45 16.21 -16.58
C PRO A 52 1.51 15.30 -15.94
N THR A 53 1.29 13.99 -15.90
CA THR A 53 2.25 13.10 -15.26
C THR A 53 3.50 12.88 -16.12
N VAL A 54 3.39 12.93 -17.45
CA VAL A 54 4.56 12.97 -18.34
C VAL A 54 5.42 14.21 -18.05
N VAL A 55 4.79 15.38 -17.87
CA VAL A 55 5.49 16.62 -17.50
C VAL A 55 6.14 16.48 -16.12
N ALA A 56 5.40 16.02 -15.11
CA ALA A 56 5.94 15.81 -13.77
C ALA A 56 7.12 14.82 -13.75
N ALA A 57 7.04 13.73 -14.52
CA ALA A 57 8.12 12.76 -14.68
C ALA A 57 9.36 13.38 -15.32
N ARG A 58 9.18 14.15 -16.40
CA ARG A 58 10.26 14.84 -17.11
C ARG A 58 10.92 15.91 -16.25
N GLU A 59 10.12 16.70 -15.52
CA GLU A 59 10.64 17.69 -14.57
C GLU A 59 11.42 17.02 -13.43
N ALA A 60 10.89 15.92 -12.89
CA ALA A 60 11.57 15.17 -11.85
C ALA A 60 12.91 14.60 -12.35
N GLN A 61 12.94 14.04 -13.56
CA GLN A 61 14.16 13.52 -14.17
C GLN A 61 15.17 14.64 -14.46
N ALA A 62 14.74 15.74 -15.08
CA ALA A 62 15.59 16.90 -15.34
C ALA A 62 16.16 17.48 -14.03
N ALA A 63 15.38 17.49 -12.95
CA ALA A 63 15.85 17.93 -11.64
C ALA A 63 16.85 16.94 -10.99
N ARG A 64 16.77 15.63 -11.27
CA ARG A 64 17.77 14.65 -10.81
C ARG A 64 19.09 14.78 -11.57
N GLU A 65 19.02 15.08 -12.86
CA GLU A 65 20.19 15.27 -13.73
C GLU A 65 20.83 16.66 -13.55
N ALA A 66 20.09 17.61 -12.96
CA ALA A 66 20.59 18.96 -12.71
C ALA A 66 21.78 18.94 -11.71
N PRO A 67 22.86 19.70 -11.99
CA PRO A 67 23.93 19.90 -11.03
C PRO A 67 23.37 20.43 -9.72
N ARG A 68 23.71 19.78 -8.61
CA ARG A 68 23.23 20.20 -7.31
C ARG A 68 23.76 21.60 -6.99
N PRO A 69 22.89 22.55 -6.59
CA PRO A 69 23.37 23.88 -6.22
C PRO A 69 24.31 23.74 -5.02
N THR A 70 25.53 24.26 -5.16
CA THR A 70 26.55 24.29 -4.11
C THR A 70 26.22 25.30 -3.02
N VAL A 71 25.30 26.22 -3.31
CA VAL A 71 24.84 27.28 -2.44
C VAL A 71 23.32 27.40 -2.48
N ASP A 72 22.70 27.75 -1.35
CA ASP A 72 21.28 28.04 -1.26
C ASP A 72 20.93 29.39 -1.91
N ARG A 73 19.65 29.76 -1.88
CA ARG A 73 19.17 31.05 -2.44
C ARG A 73 19.76 32.29 -1.77
N ASN A 74 20.40 32.13 -0.61
CA ASN A 74 21.03 33.19 0.16
C ASN A 74 22.57 33.16 0.02
N GLY A 75 23.12 32.31 -0.85
CA GLY A 75 24.56 32.17 -1.07
C GLY A 75 25.28 31.34 -0.01
N MET A 76 24.56 30.67 0.89
CA MET A 76 25.15 29.83 1.94
C MET A 76 25.41 28.41 1.41
N PRO A 77 26.52 27.75 1.78
CA PRO A 77 26.78 26.37 1.38
C PRO A 77 25.63 25.44 1.80
N VAL A 78 25.09 24.67 0.86
CA VAL A 78 24.03 23.71 1.15
C VAL A 78 24.62 22.58 2.01
N PRO A 79 23.98 22.20 3.13
CA PRO A 79 24.48 21.10 3.97
C PRO A 79 24.59 19.80 3.15
N PRO A 80 25.59 18.94 3.47
CA PRO A 80 25.75 17.67 2.79
C PRO A 80 24.47 16.83 2.92
N PRO A 81 24.14 16.00 1.92
CA PRO A 81 22.97 15.14 1.96
C PRO A 81 22.97 14.24 3.19
N ALA A 82 21.78 13.96 3.74
CA ALA A 82 21.59 12.95 4.77
C ALA A 82 21.97 11.53 4.32
N ASN A 83 22.07 11.31 2.99
CA ASN A 83 22.62 10.09 2.42
C ASN A 83 24.10 10.31 2.02
N PRO A 84 25.07 9.70 2.73
CA PRO A 84 26.51 9.96 2.55
C PRO A 84 27.03 9.64 1.15
N ASP A 85 26.34 8.77 0.40
CA ASP A 85 26.76 8.40 -0.95
C ASP A 85 26.30 9.36 -2.04
N ASN A 86 25.38 10.29 -1.75
CA ASN A 86 24.83 11.26 -2.71
C ASN A 86 24.34 10.64 -4.04
N ARG A 87 24.21 9.30 -4.08
CA ARG A 87 23.62 8.56 -5.19
C ARG A 87 22.13 8.77 -5.06
N VAL A 88 21.62 9.80 -5.74
CA VAL A 88 20.29 9.69 -6.31
C VAL A 88 20.31 8.36 -7.04
N VAL A 89 19.61 7.34 -6.52
CA VAL A 89 19.48 6.06 -7.23
C VAL A 89 18.95 6.45 -8.60
N PRO A 90 19.73 6.25 -9.68
CA PRO A 90 19.26 6.61 -11.00
C PRO A 90 18.00 5.78 -11.22
N VAL A 91 16.84 6.41 -11.32
CA VAL A 91 15.66 5.74 -11.85
C VAL A 91 15.85 5.68 -13.36
N ASN A 92 16.83 4.92 -13.81
CA ASN A 92 17.15 4.74 -15.21
C ASN A 92 16.20 3.69 -15.80
N GLY A 93 14.89 3.96 -15.79
CA GLY A 93 13.92 3.02 -16.35
C GLY A 93 12.58 3.04 -15.65
N VAL A 94 12.06 1.84 -15.39
CA VAL A 94 10.76 1.60 -14.75
C VAL A 94 10.87 1.90 -13.25
N GLY A 95 10.11 2.88 -12.74
CA GLY A 95 10.08 3.21 -11.31
C GLY A 95 9.07 2.40 -10.49
N SER A 96 8.83 2.82 -9.25
CA SER A 96 7.93 2.14 -8.28
C SER A 96 6.55 2.76 -8.13
N ILE A 97 6.31 3.95 -8.70
CA ILE A 97 4.99 4.60 -8.68
C ILE A 97 4.36 4.51 -10.05
N LEU A 98 3.12 4.08 -10.08
CA LEU A 98 2.38 4.02 -11.33
C LEU A 98 1.81 5.39 -11.75
N SER A 99 2.01 5.75 -13.02
CA SER A 99 1.43 6.94 -13.66
C SER A 99 0.63 6.56 -14.90
N GLU A 100 -0.71 6.68 -14.87
CA GLU A 100 -1.54 6.41 -16.04
C GLU A 100 -2.81 7.27 -16.12
N ASP A 101 -3.06 7.83 -17.33
CA ASP A 101 -4.37 8.35 -17.74
C ASP A 101 -5.32 7.18 -18.01
N ARG A 102 -6.61 7.34 -17.74
CA ARG A 102 -7.64 6.32 -18.03
C ARG A 102 -7.31 4.99 -17.39
N TRP A 103 -6.96 5.06 -16.10
CA TRP A 103 -6.74 3.89 -15.26
C TRP A 103 -7.88 2.86 -15.43
N THR A 104 -7.50 1.63 -15.73
CA THR A 104 -8.46 0.54 -15.90
C THR A 104 -8.13 -0.61 -14.94
N PRO A 105 -9.13 -1.42 -14.56
CA PRO A 105 -8.88 -2.62 -13.76
C PRO A 105 -7.80 -3.52 -14.34
N ILE A 106 -7.73 -3.71 -15.67
CA ILE A 106 -6.73 -4.59 -16.28
C ILE A 106 -5.30 -4.05 -16.17
N LEU A 107 -5.11 -2.73 -16.08
CA LEU A 107 -3.80 -2.12 -15.84
C LEU A 107 -3.41 -2.28 -14.37
N ASN A 108 -4.36 -2.15 -13.44
CA ASN A 108 -4.13 -2.50 -12.03
C ASN A 108 -3.68 -3.96 -11.87
N ASP A 109 -4.37 -4.86 -12.55
CA ASP A 109 -4.09 -6.29 -12.48
C ASP A 109 -2.69 -6.58 -13.01
N ALA A 110 -2.30 -5.94 -14.11
CA ALA A 110 -0.96 -6.09 -14.67
C ALA A 110 0.15 -5.56 -13.77
N LEU A 111 -0.06 -4.42 -13.09
CA LEU A 111 0.88 -3.91 -12.09
C LEU A 111 1.11 -4.94 -10.98
N ILE A 112 0.02 -5.41 -10.36
CA ILE A 112 0.10 -6.28 -9.20
C ILE A 112 0.64 -7.66 -9.57
N VAL A 113 0.15 -8.26 -10.66
CA VAL A 113 0.63 -9.58 -11.10
C VAL A 113 2.08 -9.50 -11.58
N GLY A 114 2.47 -8.45 -12.31
CA GLY A 114 3.84 -8.27 -12.82
C GLY A 114 4.85 -8.12 -11.70
N SER A 115 4.58 -7.23 -10.75
CA SER A 115 5.44 -7.04 -9.58
C SER A 115 5.48 -8.25 -8.67
N ALA A 116 4.34 -8.92 -8.46
CA ALA A 116 4.32 -10.14 -7.65
C ALA A 116 5.08 -11.30 -8.32
N THR A 117 5.02 -11.41 -9.65
CA THR A 117 5.78 -12.44 -10.39
C THR A 117 7.29 -12.27 -10.21
N ALA A 118 7.75 -11.03 -10.09
CA ALA A 118 9.14 -10.72 -9.81
C ALA A 118 9.49 -10.71 -8.31
N GLN A 119 8.54 -11.06 -7.43
CA GLN A 119 8.72 -11.07 -5.97
C GLN A 119 9.13 -9.72 -5.38
N HIS A 120 8.69 -8.62 -6.01
CA HIS A 120 8.96 -7.27 -5.50
C HIS A 120 8.19 -7.03 -4.19
N ASP A 121 8.77 -6.26 -3.28
CA ASP A 121 8.06 -5.80 -2.09
C ASP A 121 6.97 -4.78 -2.47
N PHE A 122 5.92 -4.65 -1.66
CA PHE A 122 4.96 -3.56 -1.79
C PHE A 122 4.93 -2.72 -0.54
N VAL A 123 4.59 -1.44 -0.69
CA VAL A 123 4.55 -0.48 0.40
C VAL A 123 3.33 0.41 0.24
N ILE A 124 2.46 0.47 1.25
CA ILE A 124 1.53 1.60 1.38
C ILE A 124 2.28 2.76 2.04
N ALA A 125 2.38 3.86 1.32
CA ALA A 125 2.81 5.15 1.88
C ALA A 125 1.59 6.05 2.11
N LEU A 126 1.65 6.89 3.14
CA LEU A 126 0.60 7.88 3.41
C LEU A 126 0.93 9.21 2.74
N ASP A 127 -0.03 9.80 2.04
CA ASP A 127 0.10 11.16 1.52
C ASP A 127 0.03 12.22 2.65
N HIS A 128 0.19 13.50 2.31
CA HIS A 128 0.20 14.58 3.32
C HIS A 128 -1.12 14.68 4.11
N TYR A 129 -2.26 14.45 3.44
CA TYR A 129 -3.57 14.48 4.07
C TYR A 129 -3.75 13.28 5.02
N GLU A 130 -3.35 12.10 4.57
CA GLU A 130 -3.40 10.87 5.35
C GLU A 130 -2.45 10.91 6.56
N GLN A 131 -1.27 11.52 6.42
CA GLN A 131 -0.37 11.82 7.54
C GLN A 131 -0.99 12.80 8.56
N GLY A 132 -1.91 13.67 8.12
CA GLY A 132 -2.75 14.47 9.00
C GLY A 132 -3.65 13.60 9.87
N ILE A 133 -4.44 12.73 9.23
CA ILE A 133 -5.34 11.77 9.90
C ILE A 133 -4.56 10.87 10.88
N TRP A 134 -3.38 10.40 10.47
CA TRP A 134 -2.50 9.58 11.33
C TRP A 134 -2.17 10.26 12.65
N ARG A 135 -1.73 11.53 12.60
CA ARG A 135 -1.38 12.31 13.80
C ARG A 135 -2.57 12.47 14.75
N GLU A 136 -3.76 12.67 14.19
CA GLU A 136 -4.99 12.76 14.98
C GLU A 136 -5.34 11.40 15.62
N CYS A 137 -5.14 10.30 14.91
CA CYS A 137 -5.32 8.95 15.44
C CYS A 137 -4.37 8.69 16.63
N GLU A 138 -3.07 8.97 16.49
CA GLU A 138 -2.10 8.85 17.58
C GLU A 138 -2.51 9.69 18.79
N ALA A 139 -2.94 10.93 18.57
CA ALA A 139 -3.39 11.82 19.64
C ALA A 139 -4.65 11.30 20.36
N SER A 140 -5.57 10.67 19.62
CA SER A 140 -6.80 10.09 20.18
C SER A 140 -6.53 8.86 21.06
N LEU A 141 -5.42 8.15 20.81
CA LEU A 141 -5.04 6.93 21.53
C LEU A 141 -4.24 7.20 22.81
N LYS A 142 -4.16 8.45 23.30
CA LYS A 142 -3.51 8.76 24.59
C LYS A 142 -4.05 7.93 25.77
N PRO A 143 -5.38 7.74 25.94
CA PRO A 143 -5.90 6.90 27.03
C PRO A 143 -5.49 5.44 26.87
N ASP A 144 -5.50 4.93 25.64
CA ASP A 144 -5.06 3.58 25.29
C ASP A 144 -3.57 3.35 25.58
N LEU A 145 -2.74 4.32 25.23
CA LEU A 145 -1.31 4.32 25.50
C LEU A 145 -1.02 4.31 27.00
N ALA A 146 -1.79 5.03 27.81
CA ALA A 146 -1.67 5.00 29.27
C ALA A 146 -2.03 3.61 29.85
N ARG A 147 -3.03 2.93 29.29
CA ARG A 147 -3.36 1.54 29.66
C ARG A 147 -2.24 0.58 29.29
N LEU A 148 -1.69 0.72 28.07
CA LEU A 148 -0.55 -0.07 27.61
C LEU A 148 0.68 0.14 28.50
N HIS A 149 0.93 1.39 28.89
CA HIS A 149 2.00 1.74 29.83
C HIS A 149 1.84 1.01 31.17
N ALA A 150 0.65 0.99 31.76
CA ALA A 150 0.39 0.26 33.01
C ALA A 150 0.61 -1.25 32.85
N GLN A 151 0.21 -1.84 31.73
CA GLN A 151 0.38 -3.25 31.43
C GLN A 151 1.88 -3.63 31.29
N TYR A 152 2.65 -2.86 30.53
CA TYR A 152 4.08 -3.13 30.37
C TYR A 152 4.88 -2.81 31.63
N ALA A 153 4.46 -1.83 32.42
CA ALA A 153 5.12 -1.55 33.69
C ALA A 153 5.05 -2.75 34.65
N GLY A 154 3.91 -3.44 34.68
CA GLY A 154 3.76 -4.69 35.43
C GLY A 154 4.60 -5.85 34.88
N ARG A 155 4.83 -5.92 33.56
CA ARG A 155 5.61 -6.99 32.91
C ARG A 155 7.12 -6.79 33.01
N LEU A 156 7.59 -5.54 32.87
CA LEU A 156 9.01 -5.19 32.83
C LEU A 156 9.57 -4.75 34.19
N ASN A 157 8.74 -4.72 35.24
CA ASN A 157 9.09 -4.26 36.58
C ASN A 157 9.72 -2.86 36.59
N GLY A 158 9.15 -1.92 35.82
CA GLY A 158 9.65 -0.56 35.64
C GLY A 158 8.84 0.22 34.62
N ASN A 159 9.01 1.55 34.54
CA ASN A 159 8.24 2.39 33.60
C ASN A 159 8.92 2.44 32.22
N PRO A 160 8.38 1.78 31.18
CA PRO A 160 8.94 1.85 29.85
C PRO A 160 8.77 3.26 29.26
N PRO A 161 9.73 3.78 28.49
CA PRO A 161 9.56 5.06 27.82
C PRO A 161 8.45 4.97 26.76
N GLU A 162 7.75 6.09 26.51
CA GLU A 162 6.68 6.15 25.51
C GLU A 162 7.17 5.73 24.11
N SER A 163 8.41 6.07 23.76
CA SER A 163 9.05 5.67 22.49
C SER A 163 9.17 4.16 22.33
N PHE A 164 9.34 3.41 23.42
CA PHE A 164 9.30 1.95 23.38
C PHE A 164 7.89 1.46 23.08
N LEU A 165 6.89 1.97 23.81
CA LEU A 165 5.50 1.58 23.63
C LEU A 165 5.00 1.85 22.21
N LYS A 166 5.36 3.00 21.63
CA LYS A 166 5.01 3.35 20.25
C LYS A 166 5.60 2.41 19.19
N ASN A 167 6.67 1.70 19.54
CA ASN A 167 7.32 0.73 18.67
C ASN A 167 6.82 -0.71 18.86
N THR A 168 5.92 -0.96 19.81
CA THR A 168 5.29 -2.26 19.98
C THR A 168 4.31 -2.56 18.84
N GLU A 169 4.17 -3.84 18.50
CA GLU A 169 3.22 -4.30 17.49
C GLU A 169 1.78 -3.97 17.92
N GLU A 170 1.48 -4.13 19.20
CA GLU A 170 0.18 -3.83 19.79
C GLU A 170 -0.21 -2.38 19.58
N TYR A 171 0.67 -1.42 19.88
CA TYR A 171 0.37 0.00 19.66
C TYR A 171 0.20 0.32 18.17
N ARG A 172 1.09 -0.21 17.32
CA ARG A 172 0.99 0.00 15.85
C ARG A 172 -0.33 -0.53 15.32
N LEU A 173 -0.76 -1.71 15.77
CA LEU A 173 -2.04 -2.31 15.41
C LEU A 173 -3.21 -1.39 15.81
N MET A 174 -3.17 -0.82 17.02
CA MET A 174 -4.22 0.11 17.47
C MET A 174 -4.27 1.39 16.63
N VAL A 175 -3.12 1.97 16.27
CA VAL A 175 -3.07 3.17 15.42
C VAL A 175 -3.59 2.86 14.02
N TRP A 176 -3.17 1.74 13.42
CA TRP A 176 -3.66 1.31 12.10
C TRP A 176 -5.15 1.01 12.10
N GLN A 177 -5.66 0.31 13.12
CA GLN A 177 -7.10 0.08 13.30
C GLN A 177 -7.87 1.40 13.34
N ARG A 178 -7.40 2.36 14.13
CA ARG A 178 -8.03 3.69 14.23
C ARG A 178 -7.98 4.42 12.90
N PHE A 179 -6.82 4.46 12.26
CA PHE A 179 -6.61 5.12 10.98
C PHE A 179 -7.56 4.57 9.91
N PHE A 180 -7.67 3.26 9.76
CA PHE A 180 -8.57 2.65 8.78
C PHE A 180 -10.04 2.88 9.08
N SER A 181 -10.43 2.94 10.37
CA SER A 181 -11.79 3.29 10.75
C SER A 181 -12.16 4.73 10.36
N TRP A 182 -11.19 5.66 10.39
CA TRP A 182 -11.39 7.07 10.07
C TRP A 182 -11.23 7.36 8.58
N ASN A 183 -10.40 6.58 7.87
CA ASN A 183 -10.11 6.77 6.44
C ASN A 183 -10.63 5.62 5.57
N MET A 184 -11.83 5.11 5.85
CA MET A 184 -12.42 3.98 5.12
C MET A 184 -12.64 4.25 3.62
N GLN A 185 -12.72 5.52 3.23
CA GLN A 185 -12.74 5.97 1.84
C GLN A 185 -11.48 5.58 1.06
N MET A 186 -10.38 5.19 1.73
CA MET A 186 -9.18 4.63 1.11
C MET A 186 -9.50 3.30 0.40
N PHE A 187 -10.43 2.52 0.96
CA PHE A 187 -10.80 1.20 0.45
C PHE A 187 -12.08 1.21 -0.39
N TRP A 188 -13.06 2.05 -0.03
CA TRP A 188 -14.39 1.99 -0.63
C TRP A 188 -14.91 3.37 -1.00
N ASP A 189 -15.38 3.54 -2.23
CA ASP A 189 -16.11 4.73 -2.60
C ASP A 189 -17.58 4.60 -2.16
N THR A 190 -17.96 5.33 -1.12
CA THR A 190 -19.34 5.27 -0.57
C THR A 190 -20.37 5.91 -1.48
N LYS A 191 -19.98 6.86 -2.33
CA LYS A 191 -20.92 7.55 -3.24
C LYS A 191 -21.28 6.67 -4.43
N LEU A 192 -20.28 6.02 -5.01
CA LEU A 192 -20.46 5.11 -6.13
C LEU A 192 -20.78 3.67 -5.69
N ASN A 193 -20.62 3.38 -4.40
CA ASN A 193 -20.78 2.07 -3.80
C ASN A 193 -19.94 0.97 -4.48
N ILE A 194 -18.66 1.28 -4.70
CA ILE A 194 -17.70 0.38 -5.36
C ILE A 194 -16.38 0.33 -4.59
N PRO A 195 -15.64 -0.78 -4.67
CA PRO A 195 -14.28 -0.85 -4.13
C PRO A 195 -13.34 0.11 -4.89
N ARG A 196 -12.41 0.72 -4.16
CA ARG A 196 -11.32 1.50 -4.74
C ARG A 196 -10.18 0.62 -5.24
N VAL A 197 -9.27 1.25 -5.96
CA VAL A 197 -8.10 0.60 -6.55
C VAL A 197 -7.25 -0.10 -5.48
N LEU A 198 -6.96 0.56 -4.36
CA LEU A 198 -6.17 -0.04 -3.28
C LEU A 198 -6.78 -1.35 -2.74
N THR A 199 -8.09 -1.43 -2.61
CA THR A 199 -8.79 -2.67 -2.23
C THR A 199 -8.47 -3.81 -3.19
N ARG A 200 -8.45 -3.52 -4.49
CA ARG A 200 -8.12 -4.49 -5.52
C ARG A 200 -6.64 -4.92 -5.47
N GLU A 201 -5.75 -3.98 -5.18
CA GLU A 201 -4.32 -4.23 -5.00
C GLU A 201 -4.07 -5.15 -3.79
N LEU A 202 -4.65 -4.84 -2.63
CA LEU A 202 -4.52 -5.62 -1.39
C LEU A 202 -5.09 -7.03 -1.49
N LEU A 203 -6.20 -7.19 -2.20
CA LEU A 203 -6.74 -8.51 -2.48
C LEU A 203 -5.79 -9.33 -3.37
N GLY A 204 -5.04 -8.70 -4.28
CA GLY A 204 -4.02 -9.38 -5.06
C GLY A 204 -2.87 -9.87 -4.20
N LEU A 205 -2.33 -8.99 -3.35
CA LEU A 205 -1.26 -9.33 -2.43
C LEU A 205 -1.66 -10.50 -1.50
N SER A 206 -2.89 -10.47 -0.96
CA SER A 206 -3.37 -11.56 -0.10
C SER A 206 -3.52 -12.88 -0.85
N MET A 207 -3.99 -12.87 -2.10
CA MET A 207 -4.11 -14.07 -2.94
C MET A 207 -2.75 -14.64 -3.35
N PHE A 208 -1.72 -13.81 -3.46
CA PHE A 208 -0.35 -14.21 -3.79
C PHE A 208 0.50 -14.55 -2.57
N GLY A 209 -0.10 -14.57 -1.37
CA GLY A 209 0.58 -14.99 -0.15
C GLY A 209 1.57 -13.97 0.40
N TYR A 210 1.46 -12.69 0.03
CA TYR A 210 2.30 -11.64 0.61
C TYR A 210 2.01 -11.46 2.10
N GLU A 211 3.06 -11.36 2.90
CA GLU A 211 2.99 -11.15 4.35
C GLU A 211 2.98 -9.67 4.70
N VAL A 212 2.09 -9.28 5.61
CA VAL A 212 1.92 -7.88 6.03
C VAL A 212 2.89 -7.54 7.16
N LYS A 213 3.57 -6.40 7.03
CA LYS A 213 4.47 -5.83 8.05
C LYS A 213 4.00 -4.43 8.42
N LEU A 214 3.44 -4.28 9.61
CA LEU A 214 2.99 -2.98 10.13
C LEU A 214 4.16 -2.18 10.72
N SER A 215 4.42 -1.00 10.17
CA SER A 215 5.38 -0.03 10.70
C SER A 215 4.71 1.31 11.01
N ASP A 216 5.50 2.28 11.48
CA ASP A 216 5.00 3.64 11.69
C ASP A 216 4.73 4.30 10.33
N LYS A 217 3.47 4.73 10.11
CA LYS A 217 3.01 5.45 8.90
C LYS A 217 3.24 4.72 7.57
N GLN A 218 3.60 3.45 7.60
CA GLN A 218 3.80 2.62 6.44
C GLN A 218 3.32 1.18 6.70
N ILE A 219 2.85 0.51 5.65
CA ILE A 219 2.64 -0.94 5.66
C ILE A 219 3.49 -1.54 4.56
N GLY A 220 4.39 -2.45 4.94
CA GLY A 220 5.16 -3.25 4.00
C GLY A 220 4.46 -4.57 3.70
N PHE A 221 4.68 -5.10 2.51
CA PHE A 221 4.24 -6.42 2.09
C PHE A 221 5.41 -7.13 1.44
N SER A 222 5.80 -8.28 1.99
CA SER A 222 6.89 -9.08 1.44
C SER A 222 6.37 -10.41 0.89
N PRO A 223 6.95 -10.93 -0.20
CA PRO A 223 6.53 -12.20 -0.76
C PRO A 223 6.81 -13.34 0.22
N ASN A 224 5.87 -14.27 0.36
CA ASN A 224 6.16 -15.57 0.95
C ASN A 224 6.79 -16.44 -0.13
N THR A 225 8.05 -16.83 0.06
CA THR A 225 8.81 -17.64 -0.91
C THR A 225 8.25 -19.04 -1.12
N ASN A 226 7.34 -19.50 -0.25
CA ASN A 226 6.63 -20.77 -0.38
C ASN A 226 5.26 -20.63 -1.06
N ALA A 227 4.82 -19.41 -1.37
CA ALA A 227 3.56 -19.21 -2.08
C ALA A 227 3.70 -19.64 -3.56
N PRO A 228 2.63 -20.15 -4.19
CA PRO A 228 2.64 -20.45 -5.62
C PRO A 228 2.91 -19.21 -6.47
N ASP A 229 3.53 -19.42 -7.64
CA ASP A 229 3.77 -18.33 -8.59
C ASP A 229 2.46 -17.58 -8.93
N PRO A 230 2.47 -16.23 -8.87
CA PRO A 230 1.32 -15.42 -9.23
C PRO A 230 0.88 -15.67 -10.68
N THR A 231 -0.42 -15.87 -10.87
CA THR A 231 -1.01 -15.94 -12.21
C THR A 231 -2.24 -15.07 -12.31
N PHE A 232 -2.47 -14.49 -13.51
CA PHE A 232 -3.71 -13.77 -13.79
C PHE A 232 -4.95 -14.64 -13.55
N THR A 233 -4.87 -15.94 -13.87
CA THR A 233 -5.98 -16.88 -13.66
C THR A 233 -6.31 -17.00 -12.17
N ALA A 234 -5.31 -17.23 -11.30
CA ALA A 234 -5.52 -17.32 -9.86
C ALA A 234 -6.12 -16.01 -9.32
N TYR A 235 -5.58 -14.88 -9.75
CA TYR A 235 -6.04 -13.56 -9.32
C TYR A 235 -7.48 -13.25 -9.73
N VAL A 236 -7.84 -13.44 -11.00
CA VAL A 236 -9.20 -13.23 -11.51
C VAL A 236 -10.19 -14.19 -10.84
N ASN A 237 -9.79 -15.44 -10.61
CA ASN A 237 -10.64 -16.41 -9.90
C ASN A 237 -10.86 -15.99 -8.44
N GLY A 238 -9.84 -15.51 -7.73
CA GLY A 238 -9.99 -15.00 -6.37
C GLY A 238 -10.95 -13.80 -6.30
N LEU A 239 -10.82 -12.84 -7.22
CA LEU A 239 -11.74 -11.70 -7.32
C LEU A 239 -13.19 -12.13 -7.59
N ARG A 240 -13.40 -13.13 -8.46
CA ARG A 240 -14.72 -13.69 -8.75
C ARG A 240 -15.33 -14.39 -7.54
N THR A 241 -14.54 -15.17 -6.81
CA THR A 241 -14.95 -15.84 -5.57
C THR A 241 -15.42 -14.84 -4.51
N LEU A 242 -14.75 -13.70 -4.42
CA LEU A 242 -15.15 -12.60 -3.54
C LEU A 242 -16.35 -11.79 -4.07
N ARG A 243 -16.81 -12.07 -5.31
CA ARG A 243 -17.83 -11.29 -6.02
C ARG A 243 -17.44 -9.81 -6.08
N PHE A 244 -16.17 -9.50 -6.38
CA PHE A 244 -15.63 -8.14 -6.39
C PHE A 244 -16.44 -7.15 -7.25
N GLN A 245 -17.09 -7.64 -8.30
CA GLN A 245 -17.97 -6.87 -9.19
C GLN A 245 -19.34 -6.52 -8.60
N ASP A 246 -19.73 -7.10 -7.47
CA ASP A 246 -21.03 -6.93 -6.85
C ASP A 246 -20.93 -6.01 -5.64
N SER A 247 -21.65 -4.89 -5.67
CA SER A 247 -21.68 -3.93 -4.56
C SER A 247 -22.26 -4.53 -3.27
N ALA A 248 -23.10 -5.56 -3.36
CA ALA A 248 -23.59 -6.30 -2.19
C ALA A 248 -22.49 -7.14 -1.51
N ALA A 249 -21.34 -7.37 -2.16
CA ALA A 249 -20.22 -8.10 -1.60
C ALA A 249 -19.32 -7.25 -0.70
N ARG A 250 -19.64 -5.96 -0.49
CA ARG A 250 -18.86 -5.03 0.32
C ARG A 250 -18.40 -5.60 1.66
N SER A 251 -19.32 -6.13 2.47
CA SER A 251 -19.01 -6.68 3.79
C SER A 251 -17.94 -7.78 3.71
N ARG A 252 -18.09 -8.72 2.76
CA ARG A 252 -17.12 -9.80 2.50
C ARG A 252 -15.75 -9.25 2.10
N ILE A 253 -15.72 -8.28 1.20
CA ILE A 253 -14.48 -7.67 0.71
C ILE A 253 -13.75 -6.96 1.87
N MET A 254 -14.46 -6.14 2.65
CA MET A 254 -13.90 -5.42 3.78
C MET A 254 -13.40 -6.37 4.87
N GLN A 255 -14.15 -7.43 5.19
CA GLN A 255 -13.72 -8.46 6.13
C GLN A 255 -12.44 -9.17 5.66
N THR A 256 -12.35 -9.48 4.36
CA THR A 256 -11.15 -10.13 3.78
C THR A 256 -9.93 -9.23 3.94
N ILE A 257 -10.05 -7.93 3.64
CA ILE A 257 -8.96 -6.96 3.81
C ILE A 257 -8.63 -6.77 5.29
N SER A 258 -9.64 -6.74 6.16
CA SER A 258 -9.48 -6.59 7.60
C SER A 258 -8.69 -7.75 8.20
N THR A 259 -9.04 -8.99 7.83
CA THR A 259 -8.27 -10.18 8.21
C THR A 259 -6.86 -10.13 7.66
N TYR A 260 -6.70 -9.74 6.39
CA TYR A 260 -5.40 -9.71 5.75
C TYR A 260 -4.44 -8.70 6.41
N LEU A 261 -4.90 -7.47 6.62
CA LEU A 261 -4.07 -6.39 7.15
C LEU A 261 -3.83 -6.48 8.66
N LEU A 262 -4.82 -6.93 9.42
CA LEU A 262 -4.86 -6.76 10.88
C LEU A 262 -5.13 -8.06 11.64
N GLY A 263 -5.23 -9.20 10.96
CA GLY A 263 -5.54 -10.51 11.57
C GLY A 263 -6.96 -10.64 12.14
N ASN A 264 -7.81 -9.62 11.98
CA ASN A 264 -9.16 -9.57 12.56
C ASN A 264 -10.16 -9.10 11.50
N ASN A 265 -11.20 -9.89 11.20
CA ASN A 265 -12.22 -9.57 10.19
C ASN A 265 -13.16 -8.42 10.54
N HIS A 266 -13.13 -7.88 11.75
CA HIS A 266 -14.01 -6.78 12.21
C HIS A 266 -13.26 -5.48 12.49
N ALA A 267 -11.95 -5.44 12.24
CA ALA A 267 -11.11 -4.28 12.52
C ALA A 267 -11.24 -3.16 11.46
N ILE A 268 -11.68 -3.48 10.25
CA ILE A 268 -11.95 -2.55 9.15
C ILE A 268 -13.37 -2.82 8.62
N GLY A 269 -14.25 -1.81 8.64
CA GLY A 269 -15.61 -1.89 8.11
C GLY A 269 -16.65 -1.13 8.93
N PHE A 270 -17.89 -1.08 8.47
CA PHE A 270 -19.00 -0.44 9.21
C PHE A 270 -19.63 -1.43 10.20
N THR A 271 -20.14 -0.92 11.34
CA THR A 271 -21.09 -1.66 12.19
C THR A 271 -22.33 -2.08 11.38
N ALA A 272 -22.74 -1.27 10.40
CA ALA A 272 -23.86 -1.57 9.48
C ALA A 272 -23.59 -2.75 8.52
N ASP A 273 -22.32 -3.10 8.26
CA ASP A 273 -21.95 -4.21 7.38
C ASP A 273 -21.97 -5.58 8.12
N GLN A 274 -22.19 -5.59 9.44
CA GLN A 274 -22.17 -6.81 10.27
C GLN A 274 -23.41 -7.71 10.06
N HIS A 275 -24.52 -7.18 9.54
CA HIS A 275 -25.78 -7.91 9.40
C HIS A 275 -25.96 -8.68 8.08
N THR A 276 -25.05 -8.54 7.11
CA THR A 276 -25.11 -9.20 5.79
C THR A 276 -24.29 -10.50 5.68
N VAL A 277 -23.82 -11.01 6.82
CA VAL A 277 -22.96 -12.20 6.89
C VAL A 277 -23.76 -13.48 6.63
N ARG A 278 -23.59 -14.06 5.43
CA ARG A 278 -23.71 -15.51 5.21
C ARG A 278 -22.33 -16.06 4.94
N THR A 279 -21.78 -16.74 5.92
CA THR A 279 -20.47 -17.41 5.89
C THR A 279 -20.40 -18.41 4.73
N PRO A 280 -19.53 -18.22 3.72
CA PRO A 280 -19.17 -19.28 2.78
C PRO A 280 -18.01 -20.11 3.36
N PRO A 281 -17.86 -21.37 2.93
CA PRO A 281 -16.97 -22.32 3.57
C PRO A 281 -15.51 -21.91 3.38
N ILE A 282 -14.75 -21.98 4.47
CA ILE A 282 -13.29 -21.92 4.48
C ILE A 282 -12.81 -23.18 3.77
N THR A 283 -12.47 -23.07 2.48
CA THR A 283 -11.73 -24.11 1.77
C THR A 283 -10.25 -23.73 1.74
N GLY A 284 -9.44 -24.43 2.54
CA GLY A 284 -7.99 -24.47 2.39
C GLY A 284 -7.19 -24.03 3.61
N GLY A 285 -7.22 -24.83 4.67
CA GLY A 285 -6.32 -24.73 5.82
C GLY A 285 -6.67 -25.83 6.82
N GLN A 286 -5.81 -26.82 6.96
CA GLN A 286 -6.03 -28.05 7.74
C GLN A 286 -6.43 -27.79 9.21
N PRO A 287 -7.19 -28.71 9.84
CA PRO A 287 -7.70 -28.55 11.19
C PRO A 287 -6.58 -28.67 12.22
N MET A 288 -6.46 -27.69 13.13
CA MET A 288 -5.79 -27.93 14.40
C MET A 288 -6.66 -28.89 15.22
N GLN A 289 -6.20 -30.13 15.35
CA GLN A 289 -6.69 -31.04 16.38
C GLN A 289 -6.13 -30.59 17.73
N LEU A 290 -7.03 -30.34 18.68
CA LEU A 290 -6.71 -30.30 20.10
C LEU A 290 -6.87 -31.72 20.66
N VAL A 291 -5.75 -32.43 20.85
CA VAL A 291 -5.40 -33.22 22.05
C VAL A 291 -3.89 -33.17 22.20
#